data_AF-A0A355BL01-F1
#
_entry.id   AF-A0A355BL01-F1
#
_cell.length_a   1.000
_cell.length_b   1.000
_cell.length_c   1.000
_cell.angle_alpha   90.00
_cell.angle_beta   90.00
_cell.angle_gamma   90.00
#
_symmetry.space_group_name_H-M   'P 1'
#
loop_
_entity.id
_entity.type
_entity.pdbx_description
1 polymer ?
#
loop_
_entity_poly.entity_id
_entity_poly.type
_entity_poly.pdbx_seq_one_letter_code
_entity_poly.pdbx_strand_id
1 'polypeptide(L)'
;DFGIPRSQVAATGIPILAKFSEKLDAEAVRAKYGLADLPTVLVMGGSLGLGEIKQIVECFDASAQDSQVLVVTGRNEILHNELKNRYWRNTFHVYGFIDFVHELMTVADMVLTKPGGITSAEALSQGKPIIVISPIPGQEDRNSRWLTEQGCAIRLSADKHAGLKLAQLLADRERLASLGQRAAHLGRPFAARDVIDQIEARLANQPR
;
A
#
# COMPACT_ATOMS: atom_id res chain seq x y z
N ASP A 1 -9.72 -25.07 18.06
CA ASP A 1 -8.92 -25.81 17.06
C ASP A 1 -7.40 -25.71 17.21
N PHE A 2 -6.85 -24.98 18.20
CA PHE A 2 -5.40 -24.99 18.51
C PHE A 2 -5.08 -25.16 20.02
N GLY A 3 -6.07 -25.53 20.84
CA GLY A 3 -5.89 -25.69 22.30
C GLY A 3 -5.69 -24.39 23.10
N ILE A 4 -5.57 -23.23 22.44
CA ILE A 4 -5.41 -21.92 23.10
C ILE A 4 -6.79 -21.38 23.55
N PRO A 5 -6.98 -21.05 24.85
CA PRO A 5 -8.21 -20.42 25.33
C PRO A 5 -8.47 -19.08 24.64
N ARG A 6 -9.75 -18.77 24.33
CA ARG A 6 -10.12 -17.50 23.69
C ARG A 6 -9.67 -16.27 24.49
N SER A 7 -9.66 -16.36 25.82
CA SER A 7 -9.16 -15.29 26.70
C SER A 7 -7.66 -14.98 26.51
N GLN A 8 -6.91 -15.88 25.88
CA GLN A 8 -5.48 -15.68 25.57
C GLN A 8 -5.25 -15.15 24.15
N VAL A 9 -6.30 -14.95 23.35
CA VAL A 9 -6.19 -14.46 21.96
C VAL A 9 -6.83 -13.08 21.85
N ALA A 10 -6.09 -12.10 21.34
CA ALA A 10 -6.59 -10.78 21.00
C ALA A 10 -6.26 -10.46 19.53
N ALA A 11 -7.26 -10.03 18.76
CA ALA A 11 -7.11 -9.67 17.35
C ALA A 11 -6.97 -8.15 17.21
N THR A 12 -5.78 -7.63 17.53
CA THR A 12 -5.46 -6.19 17.51
C THR A 12 -5.10 -5.65 16.11
N GLY A 13 -4.81 -6.55 15.18
CA GLY A 13 -4.27 -6.20 13.85
C GLY A 13 -2.74 -6.29 13.81
N ILE A 14 -2.14 -5.88 12.70
CA ILE A 14 -0.68 -5.84 12.53
C ILE A 14 -0.20 -4.48 13.06
N PRO A 15 0.72 -4.43 14.04
CA PRO A 15 1.29 -3.18 14.51
C PRO A 15 1.99 -2.42 13.40
N ILE A 16 1.62 -1.14 13.22
CA ILE A 16 2.23 -0.21 12.27
C ILE A 16 2.72 1.03 13.01
N LEU A 17 3.57 1.83 12.35
CA LEU A 17 4.08 3.08 12.92
C LEU A 17 2.94 4.10 13.10
N ALA A 18 2.97 4.85 14.21
CA ALA A 18 1.92 5.81 14.58
C ALA A 18 1.62 6.85 13.48
N LYS A 19 2.62 7.24 12.69
CA LYS A 19 2.47 8.17 11.55
C LYS A 19 1.48 7.72 10.47
N PHE A 20 1.14 6.42 10.40
CA PHE A 20 0.10 5.93 9.49
C PHE A 20 -1.32 6.08 10.06
N SER A 21 -1.46 6.46 11.34
CA SER A 21 -2.74 6.81 11.96
C SER A 21 -3.05 8.30 11.90
N GLU A 22 -2.08 9.12 11.51
CA GLU A 22 -2.21 10.57 11.44
C GLU A 22 -3.01 10.99 10.19
N LYS A 23 -3.87 12.00 10.37
CA LYS A 23 -4.55 12.67 9.26
C LYS A 23 -3.69 13.83 8.80
N LEU A 24 -3.08 13.68 7.63
CA LEU A 24 -2.28 14.71 7.00
C LEU A 24 -3.12 15.53 6.01
N ASP A 25 -2.77 16.80 5.83
CA ASP A 25 -3.32 17.64 4.77
C ASP A 25 -2.68 17.25 3.43
N ALA A 26 -3.48 16.71 2.52
CA ALA A 26 -3.01 16.28 1.21
C ALA A 26 -2.45 17.43 0.37
N GLU A 27 -2.99 18.65 0.46
CA GLU A 27 -2.48 19.81 -0.29
C GLU A 27 -1.10 20.22 0.22
N ALA A 28 -0.92 20.24 1.54
CA ALA A 28 0.37 20.52 2.16
C ALA A 28 1.43 19.48 1.78
N VAL A 29 1.06 18.19 1.75
CA VAL A 29 1.95 17.11 1.30
C VAL A 29 2.31 17.27 -0.18
N ARG A 30 1.33 17.56 -1.05
CA ARG A 30 1.62 17.82 -2.47
C ARG A 30 2.59 18.99 -2.64
N ALA A 31 2.35 20.11 -1.96
CA ALA A 31 3.22 21.28 -2.02
C ALA A 31 4.65 20.97 -1.54
N LYS A 32 4.79 20.21 -0.44
CA LYS A 32 6.09 19.79 0.13
C LYS A 32 6.95 19.03 -0.88
N TYR A 33 6.35 18.19 -1.71
CA TYR A 33 7.05 17.32 -2.65
C TYR A 33 6.95 17.78 -4.12
N GLY A 34 6.33 18.94 -4.38
CA GLY A 34 6.12 19.46 -5.74
C GLY A 34 5.24 18.56 -6.60
N LEU A 35 4.25 17.90 -5.99
CA LEU A 35 3.35 16.97 -6.66
C LEU A 35 2.19 17.71 -7.30
N ALA A 36 1.80 17.30 -8.50
CA ALA A 36 0.62 17.80 -9.18
C ALA A 36 -0.66 17.25 -8.55
N ASP A 37 -1.77 17.97 -8.70
CA ASP A 37 -3.10 17.48 -8.37
C ASP A 37 -3.66 16.62 -9.52
N LEU A 38 -3.06 15.43 -9.67
CA LEU A 38 -3.38 14.45 -10.70
C LEU A 38 -3.80 13.12 -10.07
N PRO A 39 -4.54 12.26 -10.81
CA PRO A 39 -4.74 10.89 -10.39
C PRO A 39 -3.40 10.22 -10.06
N THR A 40 -3.22 9.75 -8.83
CA THR A 40 -1.89 9.37 -8.31
C THR A 40 -1.81 7.90 -7.93
N VAL A 41 -0.82 7.19 -8.47
CA VAL A 41 -0.52 5.78 -8.12
C VAL A 41 0.78 5.74 -7.33
N LEU A 42 0.74 5.20 -6.12
CA LEU A 42 1.95 4.85 -5.37
C LEU A 42 2.35 3.41 -5.70
N VAL A 43 3.56 3.20 -6.19
CA VAL A 43 4.10 1.90 -6.57
C VAL A 43 5.26 1.52 -5.64
N MET A 44 5.18 0.33 -5.04
CA MET A 44 6.17 -0.16 -4.08
C MET A 44 6.50 -1.64 -4.28
N GLY A 45 7.76 -2.01 -4.11
CA GLY A 45 8.25 -3.40 -4.24
C GLY A 45 8.67 -4.05 -2.92
N GLY A 46 8.21 -3.50 -1.79
CA GLY A 46 8.81 -3.74 -0.48
C GLY A 46 10.21 -3.10 -0.36
N SER A 47 10.90 -3.36 0.75
CA SER A 47 12.21 -2.74 1.06
C SER A 47 13.31 -3.05 0.04
N LEU A 48 13.17 -4.14 -0.72
CA LEU A 48 14.12 -4.58 -1.75
C LEU A 48 13.71 -4.17 -3.18
N GLY A 49 12.61 -3.45 -3.36
CA GLY A 49 12.17 -3.01 -4.69
C GLY A 49 12.01 -4.15 -5.70
N LEU A 50 11.52 -5.29 -5.25
CA LEU A 50 11.43 -6.52 -6.05
C LEU A 50 10.05 -6.64 -6.68
N GLY A 51 9.97 -7.34 -7.81
CA GLY A 51 8.74 -7.64 -8.54
C GLY A 51 8.73 -7.00 -9.92
N GLU A 52 7.61 -7.12 -10.62
CA GLU A 52 7.45 -6.70 -12.01
C GLU A 52 7.15 -5.18 -12.14
N ILE A 53 7.68 -4.37 -11.23
CA ILE A 53 7.41 -2.92 -11.13
C ILE A 53 7.70 -2.23 -12.44
N LYS A 54 8.94 -2.37 -12.95
CA LYS A 54 9.39 -1.74 -14.20
C LYS A 54 8.44 -2.04 -15.35
N GLN A 55 8.13 -3.31 -15.57
CA GLN A 55 7.26 -3.75 -16.65
C GLN A 55 5.86 -3.15 -16.51
N ILE A 56 5.28 -3.15 -15.30
CA ILE A 56 3.93 -2.63 -15.07
C ILE A 56 3.90 -1.11 -15.28
N VAL A 57 4.87 -0.36 -14.75
CA VAL A 57 4.88 1.10 -14.92
C VAL A 57 5.19 1.52 -16.35
N GLU A 58 6.01 0.77 -17.08
CA GLU A 58 6.24 0.98 -18.51
C GLU A 58 4.97 0.73 -19.33
N CYS A 59 4.22 -0.34 -19.01
CA CYS A 59 2.93 -0.58 -19.65
C CYS A 59 1.90 0.51 -19.30
N PHE A 60 1.93 1.03 -18.06
CA PHE A 60 1.02 2.06 -17.60
C PHE A 60 1.30 3.41 -18.27
N ASP A 61 2.56 3.82 -18.39
CA ASP A 61 2.97 5.03 -19.10
C ASP A 61 2.53 5.02 -20.59
N ALA A 62 2.47 3.84 -21.19
CA ALA A 62 1.99 3.66 -22.56
C ALA A 62 0.47 3.83 -22.72
N SER A 63 -0.31 3.84 -21.63
CA SER A 63 -1.79 3.88 -21.67
C SER A 63 -2.39 5.26 -21.94
N ALA A 64 -1.57 6.32 -22.02
CA ALA A 64 -1.97 7.71 -22.31
C ALA A 64 -2.94 8.35 -21.28
N GLN A 65 -2.98 7.83 -20.06
CA GLN A 65 -3.72 8.43 -18.94
C GLN A 65 -2.86 9.50 -18.27
N ASP A 66 -3.26 10.77 -18.37
CA ASP A 66 -2.60 11.85 -17.61
C ASP A 66 -2.72 11.57 -16.11
N SER A 67 -1.58 11.28 -15.50
CA SER A 67 -1.49 10.74 -14.15
C SER A 67 -0.11 10.97 -13.55
N GLN A 68 -0.06 10.84 -12.22
CA GLN A 68 1.16 10.94 -11.44
C GLN A 68 1.50 9.56 -10.86
N VAL A 69 2.76 9.15 -11.01
CA VAL A 69 3.27 7.89 -10.49
C VAL A 69 4.39 8.17 -9.51
N LEU A 70 4.20 7.73 -8.26
CA LEU A 70 5.19 7.80 -7.21
C LEU A 70 5.77 6.41 -7.04
N VAL A 71 7.04 6.18 -7.36
CA VAL A 71 7.67 4.87 -7.23
C VAL A 71 8.68 4.87 -6.09
N VAL A 72 8.50 3.97 -5.14
CA VAL A 72 9.46 3.72 -4.05
C VAL A 72 10.20 2.42 -4.35
N THR A 73 11.46 2.53 -4.77
CA THR A 73 12.30 1.38 -5.14
C THR A 73 13.02 0.76 -3.95
N GLY A 74 12.90 1.35 -2.75
CA GLY A 74 13.57 0.85 -1.56
C GLY A 74 15.09 0.86 -1.75
N ARG A 75 15.74 -0.26 -1.43
CA ARG A 75 17.20 -0.43 -1.58
C ARG A 75 17.63 -0.91 -2.97
N ASN A 76 16.71 -0.99 -3.94
CA ASN A 76 17.03 -1.39 -5.30
C ASN A 76 17.57 -0.19 -6.10
N GLU A 77 18.86 0.08 -5.97
CA GLU A 77 19.54 1.17 -6.67
C GLU A 77 19.56 0.99 -8.19
N ILE A 78 19.59 -0.26 -8.67
CA ILE A 78 19.52 -0.56 -10.11
C ILE A 78 18.18 -0.09 -10.65
N LEU A 79 17.07 -0.55 -10.06
CA LEU A 79 15.72 -0.13 -10.46
C LEU A 79 15.54 1.39 -10.31
N HIS A 80 16.03 1.97 -9.22
CA HIS A 80 15.98 3.42 -9.01
C HIS A 80 16.61 4.18 -10.19
N ASN A 81 17.83 3.81 -10.56
CA ASN A 81 18.57 4.48 -11.62
C ASN A 81 17.96 4.25 -13.00
N GLU A 82 17.45 3.04 -13.26
CA GLU A 82 16.74 2.74 -14.51
C GLU A 82 15.48 3.59 -14.67
N LEU A 83 14.66 3.71 -13.61
CA LEU A 83 13.41 4.48 -13.67
C LEU A 83 13.68 5.99 -13.68
N LYS A 84 14.66 6.46 -12.90
CA LYS A 84 14.98 7.90 -12.79
C LYS A 84 15.56 8.49 -14.07
N ASN A 85 16.36 7.72 -14.82
CA ASN A 85 17.02 8.20 -16.04
C ASN A 85 16.18 7.98 -17.31
N ARG A 86 14.95 7.46 -17.15
CA ARG A 86 14.04 7.20 -18.25
C ARG A 86 13.13 8.40 -18.51
N TYR A 87 12.81 8.65 -19.77
CA TYR A 87 11.73 9.55 -20.15
C TYR A 87 10.37 8.88 -19.94
N TRP A 88 9.48 9.59 -19.25
CA TRP A 88 8.10 9.17 -18.98
C TRP A 88 7.14 10.19 -19.61
N ARG A 89 6.01 9.70 -20.12
CA ARG A 89 4.92 10.55 -20.60
C ARG A 89 4.12 11.10 -19.43
N ASN A 90 3.88 10.27 -18.42
CA ASN A 90 3.22 10.62 -17.17
C ASN A 90 4.18 11.37 -16.23
N THR A 91 3.62 12.07 -15.24
CA THR A 91 4.41 12.72 -14.19
C THR A 91 4.99 11.64 -13.28
N PHE A 92 6.32 11.52 -13.24
CA PHE A 92 6.99 10.39 -12.59
C PHE A 92 7.96 10.86 -11.51
N HIS A 93 7.76 10.39 -10.28
CA HIS A 93 8.64 10.66 -9.14
C HIS A 93 9.23 9.35 -8.63
N VAL A 94 10.55 9.23 -8.69
CA VAL A 94 11.27 8.02 -8.27
C VAL A 94 12.00 8.31 -6.96
N TYR A 95 11.69 7.52 -5.94
CA TYR A 95 12.28 7.56 -4.60
C TYR A 95 13.04 6.26 -4.33
N GLY A 96 14.15 6.35 -3.60
CA GLY A 96 14.88 5.18 -3.10
C GLY A 96 14.24 4.61 -1.83
N PHE A 97 15.06 4.40 -0.79
CA PHE A 97 14.57 4.05 0.54
C PHE A 97 14.19 5.34 1.29
N ILE A 98 12.93 5.44 1.72
CA ILE A 98 12.37 6.61 2.40
C ILE A 98 11.63 6.20 3.66
N ASP A 99 11.55 7.10 4.63
CA ASP A 99 10.79 6.94 5.87
C ASP A 99 9.44 7.67 5.85
N PHE A 100 9.14 8.45 4.80
CA PHE A 100 7.91 9.23 4.67
C PHE A 100 6.85 8.60 3.74
N VAL A 101 6.81 7.26 3.63
CA VAL A 101 5.81 6.55 2.80
C VAL A 101 4.36 6.91 3.16
N HIS A 102 4.06 7.13 4.44
CA HIS A 102 2.75 7.59 4.92
C HIS A 102 2.27 8.90 4.25
N GLU A 103 3.18 9.82 3.96
CA GLU A 103 2.86 11.06 3.25
C GLU A 103 2.53 10.76 1.78
N LEU A 104 3.31 9.91 1.11
CA LEU A 104 3.02 9.51 -0.27
C LEU A 104 1.71 8.73 -0.38
N MET A 105 1.39 7.87 0.60
CA MET A 105 0.10 7.19 0.66
C MET A 105 -1.05 8.19 0.81
N THR A 106 -0.88 9.24 1.62
CA THR A 106 -1.92 10.27 1.83
C THR A 106 -2.41 10.84 0.51
N VAL A 107 -1.50 11.18 -0.40
CA VAL A 107 -1.80 11.80 -1.71
C VAL A 107 -2.09 10.80 -2.83
N ALA A 108 -1.83 9.51 -2.63
CA ALA A 108 -2.12 8.49 -3.62
C ALA A 108 -3.61 8.09 -3.63
N ASP A 109 -4.15 7.82 -4.81
CA ASP A 109 -5.49 7.27 -5.01
C ASP A 109 -5.53 5.74 -4.82
N MET A 110 -4.42 5.07 -5.11
CA MET A 110 -4.23 3.64 -4.90
C MET A 110 -2.77 3.27 -4.70
N VAL A 111 -2.53 2.11 -4.07
CA VAL A 111 -1.19 1.58 -3.80
C VAL A 111 -0.99 0.27 -4.55
N LEU A 112 -0.06 0.26 -5.49
CA LEU A 112 0.38 -0.93 -6.20
C LEU A 112 1.59 -1.54 -5.48
N THR A 113 1.42 -2.74 -4.93
CA THR A 113 2.45 -3.35 -4.07
C THR A 113 2.32 -4.86 -4.01
N LYS A 114 3.36 -5.51 -3.48
CA LYS A 114 3.23 -6.89 -2.96
C LYS A 114 2.33 -6.93 -1.72
N PRO A 115 1.62 -8.03 -1.47
CA PRO A 115 0.69 -8.15 -0.36
C PRO A 115 1.42 -8.54 0.95
N GLY A 116 2.50 -7.83 1.26
CA GLY A 116 3.21 -7.95 2.53
C GLY A 116 2.33 -7.46 3.68
N GLY A 117 2.36 -8.15 4.82
CA GLY A 117 1.44 -7.87 5.93
C GLY A 117 1.50 -6.43 6.45
N ILE A 118 2.72 -5.89 6.62
CA ILE A 118 2.93 -4.52 7.13
C ILE A 118 2.37 -3.49 6.14
N THR A 119 2.84 -3.52 4.89
CA THR A 119 2.40 -2.56 3.87
C THR A 119 0.90 -2.65 3.58
N SER A 120 0.32 -3.85 3.64
CA SER A 120 -1.13 -4.01 3.53
C SER A 120 -1.85 -3.35 4.70
N ALA A 121 -1.37 -3.55 5.94
CA ALA A 121 -1.96 -2.91 7.12
C ALA A 121 -1.81 -1.38 7.10
N GLU A 122 -0.69 -0.85 6.61
CA GLU A 122 -0.46 0.57 6.39
C GLU A 122 -1.46 1.16 5.39
N ALA A 123 -1.62 0.52 4.23
CA ALA A 123 -2.58 0.95 3.20
C ALA A 123 -4.04 0.87 3.68
N LEU A 124 -4.42 -0.20 4.38
CA LEU A 124 -5.74 -0.34 4.98
C LEU A 124 -6.02 0.77 6.00
N SER A 125 -5.04 1.09 6.85
CA SER A 125 -5.18 2.15 7.86
C SER A 125 -5.32 3.55 7.25
N GLN A 126 -4.76 3.75 6.06
CA GLN A 126 -4.90 4.98 5.26
C GLN A 126 -6.12 4.95 4.32
N GLY A 127 -6.92 3.88 4.33
CA GLY A 127 -8.09 3.72 3.47
C GLY A 127 -7.75 3.63 1.97
N LYS A 128 -6.56 3.12 1.63
CA LYS A 128 -6.06 3.10 0.26
C LYS A 128 -6.37 1.76 -0.42
N PRO A 129 -7.01 1.75 -1.60
CA PRO A 129 -7.13 0.56 -2.44
C PRO A 129 -5.77 -0.06 -2.74
N ILE A 130 -5.68 -1.39 -2.67
CA ILE A 130 -4.43 -2.14 -2.90
C ILE A 130 -4.47 -2.85 -4.24
N ILE A 131 -3.49 -2.60 -5.10
CA ILE A 131 -3.27 -3.34 -6.34
C ILE A 131 -2.15 -4.33 -6.12
N VAL A 132 -2.52 -5.61 -5.99
CA VAL A 132 -1.58 -6.67 -5.63
C VAL A 132 -0.79 -7.10 -6.85
N ILE A 133 0.54 -7.01 -6.75
CA ILE A 133 1.49 -7.50 -7.76
C ILE A 133 2.41 -8.56 -7.20
N SER A 134 2.85 -9.47 -8.07
CA SER A 134 3.89 -10.47 -7.82
C SER A 134 3.87 -11.13 -6.41
N PRO A 135 2.73 -11.68 -5.93
CA PRO A 135 2.66 -12.33 -4.63
C PRO A 135 3.54 -13.58 -4.61
N ILE A 136 4.30 -13.76 -3.53
CA ILE A 136 5.14 -14.95 -3.33
C ILE A 136 4.27 -16.11 -2.79
N PRO A 137 4.50 -17.38 -3.22
CA PRO A 137 3.79 -18.53 -2.68
C PRO A 137 3.86 -18.61 -1.14
N GLY A 138 2.74 -18.94 -0.50
CA GLY A 138 2.64 -19.06 0.95
C GLY A 138 1.89 -17.90 1.59
N GLN A 139 2.56 -17.11 2.43
CA GLN A 139 1.91 -16.06 3.22
C GLN A 139 1.35 -14.93 2.34
N GLU A 140 2.12 -14.48 1.35
CA GLU A 140 1.69 -13.39 0.46
C GLU A 140 0.50 -13.79 -0.43
N ASP A 141 0.46 -15.02 -0.91
CA ASP A 141 -0.71 -15.52 -1.66
C ASP A 141 -1.98 -15.58 -0.79
N ARG A 142 -1.86 -16.00 0.48
CA ARG A 142 -2.98 -15.94 1.44
C ARG A 142 -3.44 -14.52 1.70
N ASN A 143 -2.50 -13.59 1.91
CA ASN A 143 -2.82 -12.18 2.09
C ASN A 143 -3.52 -11.61 0.86
N SER A 144 -3.01 -11.90 -0.35
CA SER A 144 -3.62 -11.49 -1.60
C SER A 144 -5.07 -11.92 -1.69
N ARG A 145 -5.35 -13.21 -1.43
CA ARG A 145 -6.71 -13.76 -1.49
C ARG A 145 -7.63 -13.08 -0.48
N TRP A 146 -7.20 -12.99 0.78
CA TRP A 146 -7.98 -12.35 1.83
C TRP A 146 -8.31 -10.91 1.48
N LEU A 147 -7.33 -10.10 1.06
CA LEU A 147 -7.55 -8.70 0.68
C LEU A 147 -8.52 -8.56 -0.51
N THR A 148 -8.44 -9.44 -1.50
CA THR A 148 -9.35 -9.43 -2.64
C THR A 148 -10.76 -9.88 -2.28
N GLU A 149 -10.92 -10.88 -1.41
CA GLU A 149 -12.22 -11.35 -0.91
C GLU A 149 -12.91 -10.29 -0.04
N GLN A 150 -12.12 -9.53 0.73
CA GLN A 150 -12.62 -8.37 1.46
C GLN A 150 -12.97 -7.17 0.56
N GLY A 151 -12.67 -7.25 -0.75
CA GLY A 151 -12.97 -6.20 -1.71
C GLY A 151 -12.17 -4.91 -1.51
N CYS A 152 -11.08 -4.92 -0.75
CA CYS A 152 -10.19 -3.76 -0.60
C CYS A 152 -9.00 -3.80 -1.57
N ALA A 153 -8.84 -4.91 -2.30
CA ALA A 153 -7.74 -5.10 -3.24
C ALA A 153 -8.16 -5.74 -4.56
N ILE A 154 -7.34 -5.50 -5.59
CA ILE A 154 -7.45 -6.13 -6.92
C ILE A 154 -6.09 -6.74 -7.25
N ARG A 155 -6.08 -7.99 -7.74
CA ARG A 155 -4.86 -8.62 -8.23
C ARG A 155 -4.57 -8.18 -9.67
N LEU A 156 -3.35 -7.72 -9.91
CA LEU A 156 -2.88 -7.33 -11.23
C LEU A 156 -1.75 -8.25 -11.67
N SER A 157 -1.98 -8.98 -12.77
CA SER A 157 -0.94 -9.74 -13.45
C SER A 157 -0.10 -8.79 -14.30
N ALA A 158 1.22 -8.98 -14.34
CA ALA A 158 2.13 -8.24 -15.23
C ALA A 158 2.07 -8.77 -16.67
N ASP A 159 0.87 -8.84 -17.23
CA ASP A 159 0.65 -9.15 -18.64
C ASP A 159 0.66 -7.86 -19.49
N LYS A 160 0.62 -8.01 -20.81
CA LYS A 160 0.60 -6.88 -21.76
C LYS A 160 -0.57 -5.90 -21.57
N HIS A 161 -1.60 -6.26 -20.82
CA HIS A 161 -2.76 -5.42 -20.52
C HIS A 161 -2.70 -4.81 -19.11
N ALA A 162 -1.63 -5.05 -18.34
CA ALA A 162 -1.49 -4.54 -16.97
C ALA A 162 -1.68 -3.02 -16.91
N GLY A 163 -1.03 -2.29 -17.82
CA GLY A 163 -1.15 -0.84 -17.91
C GLY A 163 -2.58 -0.36 -18.20
N LEU A 164 -3.27 -0.99 -19.15
CA LEU A 164 -4.65 -0.64 -19.49
C LEU A 164 -5.61 -0.90 -18.32
N LYS A 165 -5.48 -2.06 -17.65
CA LYS A 165 -6.30 -2.41 -16.48
C LYS A 165 -6.09 -1.40 -15.34
N LEU A 166 -4.84 -0.99 -15.11
CA LEU A 166 -4.49 0.00 -14.09
C LEU A 166 -5.07 1.38 -14.42
N ALA A 167 -4.99 1.81 -15.68
CA ALA A 167 -5.57 3.07 -16.15
C ALA A 167 -7.08 3.10 -16.04
N GLN A 168 -7.76 2.03 -16.46
CA GLN A 168 -9.22 1.89 -16.32
C GLN A 168 -9.64 1.98 -14.85
N LEU A 169 -8.90 1.33 -13.96
CA LEU A 169 -9.19 1.39 -12.53
C LEU A 169 -8.93 2.79 -11.95
N LEU A 170 -7.85 3.45 -12.35
CA LEU A 170 -7.53 4.81 -11.89
C LEU A 170 -8.59 5.84 -12.33
N ALA A 171 -9.16 5.65 -13.52
CA ALA A 171 -10.23 6.48 -14.06
C ALA A 171 -11.59 6.21 -13.39
N ASP A 172 -11.81 4.99 -12.86
CA ASP A 172 -13.05 4.58 -12.19
C ASP A 172 -13.07 5.05 -10.72
N ARG A 173 -13.41 6.33 -10.54
CA ARG A 173 -13.44 6.99 -9.22
C ARG A 173 -14.43 6.35 -8.25
N GLU A 174 -15.57 5.87 -8.73
CA GLU A 174 -16.57 5.20 -7.89
C GLU A 174 -16.03 3.89 -7.36
N ARG A 175 -15.41 3.08 -8.23
CA ARG A 175 -14.79 1.82 -7.82
C ARG A 175 -13.62 2.03 -6.87
N LEU A 176 -12.76 3.02 -7.11
CA LEU A 176 -11.67 3.35 -6.18
C LEU A 176 -12.20 3.80 -4.82
N ALA A 177 -13.21 4.66 -4.78
CA ALA A 177 -13.84 5.08 -3.53
C ALA A 177 -14.44 3.89 -2.78
N SER A 178 -15.10 2.98 -3.49
CA SER A 178 -15.68 1.75 -2.93
C SER A 178 -14.61 0.82 -2.33
N LEU A 179 -13.50 0.60 -3.04
CA LEU A 179 -12.35 -0.16 -2.53
C LEU A 179 -11.73 0.51 -1.29
N GLY A 180 -11.58 1.84 -1.32
CA GLY A 180 -10.97 2.63 -0.25
C GLY A 180 -11.81 2.64 1.03
N GLN A 181 -13.14 2.73 0.90
CA GLN A 181 -14.07 2.60 2.03
C GLN A 181 -13.94 1.23 2.70
N ARG A 182 -13.84 0.15 1.92
CA ARG A 182 -13.61 -1.20 2.45
C ARG A 182 -12.23 -1.33 3.10
N ALA A 183 -11.20 -0.72 2.51
CA ALA A 183 -9.87 -0.66 3.10
C ALA A 183 -9.90 0.04 4.47
N ALA A 184 -10.53 1.21 4.55
CA ALA A 184 -10.66 1.99 5.79
C ALA A 184 -11.45 1.25 6.87
N HIS A 185 -12.51 0.52 6.49
CA HIS A 185 -13.30 -0.30 7.42
C HIS A 185 -12.47 -1.41 8.08
N LEU A 186 -11.51 -1.97 7.35
CA LEU A 186 -10.62 -3.04 7.84
C LEU A 186 -9.37 -2.50 8.53
N GLY A 187 -9.04 -1.22 8.32
CA GLY A 187 -7.89 -0.55 8.90
C GLY A 187 -7.87 -0.65 10.43
N ARG A 188 -6.69 -0.93 10.97
CA ARG A 188 -6.41 -0.94 12.41
C ARG A 188 -5.29 0.06 12.72
N PRO A 189 -5.55 1.37 12.59
CA PRO A 189 -4.51 2.41 12.70
C PRO A 189 -3.82 2.43 14.08
N PHE A 190 -4.48 1.93 15.12
CA PHE A 190 -3.97 1.90 16.49
C PHE A 190 -3.50 0.51 16.95
N ALA A 191 -3.30 -0.45 16.02
CA ALA A 191 -2.95 -1.83 16.36
C ALA A 191 -1.74 -1.97 17.31
N ALA A 192 -0.72 -1.11 17.16
CA ALA A 192 0.44 -1.11 18.05
C ALA A 192 0.07 -0.72 19.49
N ARG A 193 -0.80 0.28 19.67
CA ARG A 193 -1.33 0.70 20.96
C ARG A 193 -2.23 -0.38 21.54
N ASP A 194 -3.14 -0.94 20.74
CA ASP A 194 -4.04 -2.01 21.16
C ASP A 194 -3.27 -3.22 21.68
N VAL A 195 -2.11 -3.56 21.08
CA VAL A 195 -1.22 -4.62 21.59
C VAL A 195 -0.68 -4.27 22.98
N ILE A 196 -0.21 -3.04 23.19
CA ILE A 196 0.32 -2.59 24.48
C ILE A 196 -0.78 -2.66 25.55
N ASP A 197 -1.98 -2.15 25.25
CA ASP A 197 -3.13 -2.17 26.16
C ASP A 197 -3.48 -3.62 26.58
N GLN A 198 -3.39 -4.59 25.65
CA GLN A 198 -3.60 -6.01 25.96
C GLN A 198 -2.50 -6.60 26.84
N ILE A 199 -1.24 -6.18 26.66
CA ILE A 199 -0.11 -6.63 27.49
C ILE A 199 -0.27 -6.09 28.92
N GLU A 200 -0.54 -4.79 29.07
CA GLU A 200 -0.73 -4.14 30.36
C GLU A 200 -1.90 -4.76 31.14
N ALA A 201 -3.03 -4.98 30.47
CA ALA A 201 -4.19 -5.62 31.07
C ALA A 201 -3.89 -7.04 31.58
N ARG A 202 -3.02 -7.79 30.90
CA ARG A 202 -2.61 -9.14 31.36
C ARG A 202 -1.66 -9.08 32.54
N LEU A 203 -0.70 -8.16 32.54
CA LEU A 203 0.23 -7.98 33.65
C LEU A 203 -0.50 -7.55 34.92
N ALA A 204 -1.50 -6.67 34.81
CA ALA A 204 -2.31 -6.23 35.95
C ALA A 204 -3.15 -7.36 36.59
N ASN A 205 -3.50 -8.40 35.81
CA ASN A 205 -4.35 -9.51 36.25
C ASN A 205 -3.57 -10.78 36.63
N GLN A 206 -2.24 -10.74 36.65
CA GLN A 206 -1.44 -11.87 37.15
C GLN A 206 -1.39 -11.83 38.69
N PRO A 207 -1.70 -12.95 39.38
CA PRO A 207 -1.50 -13.02 40.82
C PRO A 207 0.00 -12.85 41.13
N ARG A 208 0.30 -12.06 42.17
CA ARG A 208 1.67 -11.88 42.69
C ARG A 208 2.25 -13.19 43.22
#